data_AF-A0AAW6BXP0-F1
#
_entry.id   AF-A0AAW6BXP0-F1
#
_cell.length_a   1.000
_cell.length_b   1.000
_cell.length_c   1.000
_cell.angle_alpha   90.00
_cell.angle_beta   90.00
_cell.angle_gamma   90.00
#
_symmetry.space_group_name_H-M   'P 1'
#
loop_
_entity.id
_entity.type
_entity.pdbx_description
1 polymer ?
#
loop_
_entity_poly.entity_id
_entity_poly.type
_entity_poly.pdbx_seq_one_letter_code
_entity_poly.pdbx_strand_id
1 'polypeptide(L)'
;MRMRTGKYNACFAPFGYQLVGGKLELILEQAPIIRYIYDAYLAGKTAEDIAATLNLFSDDRPWKPQRIDYILTNERYSGNALLRKRYTTDTIPRKVKRNRGERPMCFVAGINEAVVSQEIFDKAQELRKKRWENRLVDPDIFISRQNELAEQLRAAKLEKERFLKAEEDQTIQQTQELIEALEAGPDFLDAFDGELFRELVDKIIVESNDRVQVRRQERTTPCKKSPAQKELRKLCGGSPPAWVERQVLGLLNRLIQHPERITCPVLEDEPPPEVKKLRRGLDELLHRPPVDEVQTRDLAFRLADLQLNAIGPEEYETLRLRRLFQGWAPMAELEQELLHQSVRRIAVSNGTVTVLLKNNQTLEGGHYT
;
A
#
# COMPACT_ATOMS: atom_id res chain seq x y z
N MET A 1 8.38 13.86 50.12
CA MET A 1 7.97 13.79 48.70
C MET A 1 7.03 12.59 48.50
N ARG A 2 5.75 12.81 48.12
CA ARG A 2 4.75 11.74 47.92
C ARG A 2 5.16 10.70 46.85
N MET A 3 6.01 11.10 45.89
CA MET A 3 6.60 10.22 44.88
C MET A 3 7.65 9.23 45.44
N ARG A 4 8.39 9.60 46.50
CA ARG A 4 9.39 8.71 47.13
C ARG A 4 8.75 7.62 48.00
N THR A 5 7.52 7.85 48.46
CA THR A 5 6.76 6.91 49.30
C THR A 5 5.80 6.02 48.52
N GLY A 6 5.79 6.08 47.17
CA GLY A 6 4.88 5.31 46.31
C GLY A 6 3.39 5.69 46.39
N LYS A 7 3.03 6.71 47.19
CA LYS A 7 1.63 7.10 47.50
C LYS A 7 1.06 8.15 46.54
N TYR A 8 1.71 8.41 45.40
CA TYR A 8 1.29 9.44 44.46
C TYR A 8 0.68 8.80 43.21
N ASN A 9 -0.62 9.05 43.00
CA ASN A 9 -1.32 8.63 41.80
C ASN A 9 -1.52 9.82 40.84
N ALA A 10 -2.48 10.72 41.10
CA ALA A 10 -2.72 11.93 40.29
C ALA A 10 -3.25 13.09 41.15
N CYS A 11 -3.03 14.33 40.71
CA CYS A 11 -3.63 15.53 41.34
C CYS A 11 -5.05 15.83 40.83
N PHE A 12 -5.39 15.37 39.63
CA PHE A 12 -6.70 15.52 39.00
C PHE A 12 -7.08 14.20 38.33
N ALA A 13 -8.34 13.79 38.47
CA ALA A 13 -8.83 12.58 37.84
C ALA A 13 -9.00 12.81 36.31
N PRO A 14 -8.48 11.91 35.45
CA PRO A 14 -8.78 11.94 34.03
C PRO A 14 -10.25 11.61 33.79
N PHE A 15 -10.79 11.99 32.62
CA PHE A 15 -12.16 11.63 32.25
C PHE A 15 -12.38 10.12 32.33
N GLY A 16 -13.54 9.69 32.83
CA GLY A 16 -13.86 8.29 33.14
C GLY A 16 -13.32 7.79 34.46
N TYR A 17 -12.59 8.60 35.23
CA TYR A 17 -12.11 8.21 36.55
C TYR A 17 -12.50 9.25 37.60
N GLN A 18 -12.61 8.78 38.83
CA GLN A 18 -12.75 9.62 40.02
C GLN A 18 -11.59 9.35 40.98
N LEU A 19 -11.19 10.37 41.75
CA LEU A 19 -10.13 10.26 42.74
C LEU A 19 -10.73 9.99 44.11
N VAL A 20 -10.73 8.73 44.55
CA VAL A 20 -11.26 8.30 45.86
C VAL A 20 -10.09 7.80 46.71
N GLY A 21 -9.88 8.41 47.90
CA GLY A 21 -8.79 8.03 48.80
C GLY A 21 -7.37 8.16 48.19
N GLY A 22 -7.20 9.00 47.16
CA GLY A 22 -5.93 9.15 46.43
C GLY A 22 -5.66 8.06 45.39
N LYS A 23 -6.62 7.18 45.11
CA LYS A 23 -6.61 6.18 44.03
C LYS A 23 -7.60 6.58 42.93
N LEU A 24 -7.30 6.20 41.70
CA LEU A 24 -8.21 6.39 40.57
C LEU A 24 -9.13 5.17 40.48
N GLU A 25 -10.43 5.43 40.64
CA GLU A 25 -11.49 4.44 40.47
C GLU A 25 -12.25 4.73 39.17
N LEU A 26 -12.63 3.68 38.46
CA LEU A 26 -13.29 3.77 37.17
C LEU A 26 -14.77 4.15 37.33
N ILE A 27 -15.23 5.13 36.57
CA ILE A 27 -16.65 5.49 36.46
C ILE A 27 -17.27 4.64 35.34
N LEU A 28 -18.05 3.63 35.72
CA LEU A 28 -18.63 2.66 34.79
C LEU A 28 -19.48 3.28 33.68
N GLU A 29 -20.22 4.35 33.98
CA GLU A 29 -21.05 5.06 33.00
C GLU A 29 -20.24 5.75 31.89
N GLN A 30 -19.00 6.16 32.19
CA GLN A 30 -18.13 6.86 31.25
C GLN A 30 -17.18 5.90 30.52
N ALA A 31 -17.00 4.68 31.01
CA ALA A 31 -16.12 3.68 30.40
C ALA A 31 -16.51 3.33 28.94
N PRO A 32 -17.80 3.18 28.57
CA PRO A 32 -18.21 2.95 27.18
C PRO A 32 -17.75 4.04 26.23
N ILE A 33 -17.77 5.31 26.66
CA ILE A 33 -17.33 6.45 25.83
C ILE A 33 -15.83 6.33 25.52
N ILE A 34 -15.03 5.96 26.52
CA ILE A 34 -13.58 5.78 26.33
C ILE A 34 -13.32 4.60 25.38
N ARG A 35 -14.01 3.46 25.56
CA ARG A 35 -13.88 2.31 24.66
C ARG A 35 -14.23 2.69 23.23
N TYR A 36 -15.37 3.38 23.04
CA TYR A 36 -15.76 3.92 21.75
C TYR A 36 -14.68 4.82 21.13
N ILE A 37 -14.05 5.71 21.90
CA ILE A 37 -12.96 6.57 21.40
C ILE A 37 -11.81 5.73 20.84
N TYR A 38 -11.38 4.67 21.55
CA TYR A 38 -10.31 3.79 21.07
C TYR A 38 -10.74 2.99 19.84
N ASP A 39 -11.93 2.38 19.87
CA ASP A 39 -12.45 1.57 18.77
C ASP A 39 -12.63 2.42 17.50
N ALA A 40 -13.25 3.60 17.62
CA ALA A 40 -13.45 4.53 16.51
C ALA A 40 -12.12 5.04 15.94
N TYR A 41 -11.14 5.31 16.80
CA TYR A 41 -9.82 5.76 16.37
C TYR A 41 -9.06 4.67 15.61
N LEU A 42 -9.09 3.44 16.13
CA LEU A 42 -8.50 2.27 15.47
C LEU A 42 -9.21 1.90 14.17
N ALA A 43 -10.52 2.16 14.07
CA ALA A 43 -11.30 2.04 12.84
C ALA A 43 -10.99 3.14 11.79
N GLY A 44 -10.05 4.04 12.08
CA GLY A 44 -9.56 5.02 11.10
C GLY A 44 -10.13 6.43 11.26
N LYS A 45 -11.04 6.69 12.21
CA LYS A 45 -11.53 8.06 12.45
C LYS A 45 -10.45 8.99 13.00
N THR A 46 -10.55 10.28 12.71
CA THR A 46 -9.67 11.31 13.29
C THR A 46 -10.17 11.77 14.67
N ALA A 47 -9.33 12.49 15.41
CA ALA A 47 -9.75 13.08 16.69
C ALA A 47 -10.89 14.10 16.48
N GLU A 48 -10.89 14.78 15.33
CA GLU A 48 -11.92 15.68 14.86
C GLU A 48 -13.25 14.94 14.62
N ASP A 49 -13.24 13.86 13.85
CA ASP A 49 -14.45 13.08 13.54
C ASP A 49 -15.08 12.48 14.81
N ILE A 50 -14.24 11.98 15.71
CA ILE A 50 -14.68 11.40 16.99
C ILE A 50 -15.31 12.49 17.86
N ALA A 51 -14.66 13.64 17.99
CA ALA A 51 -15.20 14.77 18.75
C ALA A 51 -16.55 15.24 18.16
N ALA A 52 -16.65 15.37 16.84
CA ALA A 52 -17.89 15.72 16.16
C ALA A 52 -19.00 14.70 16.44
N THR A 53 -18.68 13.40 16.36
CA THR A 53 -19.66 12.33 16.62
C THR A 53 -20.15 12.36 18.06
N LEU A 54 -19.25 12.51 19.04
CA LEU A 54 -19.64 12.59 20.45
C LEU A 54 -20.48 13.83 20.77
N ASN A 55 -20.24 14.94 20.07
CA ASN A 55 -21.02 16.17 20.23
C ASN A 55 -22.46 16.06 19.70
N LEU A 56 -22.78 15.07 18.86
CA LEU A 56 -24.16 14.81 18.45
C LEU A 56 -25.03 14.30 19.60
N PHE A 57 -24.42 13.76 20.65
CA PHE A 57 -25.10 13.10 21.78
C PHE A 57 -24.72 13.73 23.12
N SER A 58 -24.04 14.88 23.13
CA SER A 58 -23.56 15.54 24.34
C SER A 58 -24.14 16.95 24.44
N ASP A 59 -25.00 17.19 25.43
CA ASP A 59 -25.64 18.51 25.63
C ASP A 59 -24.84 19.47 26.53
N ASP A 60 -23.88 18.95 27.31
CA ASP A 60 -23.13 19.74 28.30
C ASP A 60 -21.87 20.41 27.69
N ARG A 61 -20.72 19.76 27.88
CA ARG A 61 -19.40 20.29 27.49
C ARG A 61 -19.00 19.68 26.16
N PRO A 62 -18.83 20.49 25.10
CA PRO A 62 -18.46 19.98 23.81
C PRO A 62 -17.09 19.29 23.88
N TRP A 63 -17.03 18.12 23.29
CA TRP A 63 -15.82 17.39 22.98
C TRP A 63 -15.00 18.18 21.97
N LYS A 64 -13.73 18.40 22.33
CA LYS A 64 -12.74 19.03 21.46
C LYS A 64 -11.72 17.97 21.04
N PRO A 65 -11.13 18.04 19.82
CA PRO A 65 -10.14 17.07 19.35
C PRO A 65 -8.98 16.89 20.33
N GLN A 66 -8.53 17.97 20.98
CA GLN A 66 -7.44 17.93 21.97
C GLN A 66 -7.77 17.06 23.19
N ARG A 67 -9.05 16.95 23.55
CA ARG A 67 -9.50 16.08 24.65
C ARG A 67 -9.46 14.62 24.23
N ILE A 68 -9.81 14.32 22.98
CA ILE A 68 -9.68 12.98 22.40
C ILE A 68 -8.21 12.57 22.33
N ASP A 69 -7.34 13.46 21.83
CA ASP A 69 -5.90 13.26 21.80
C ASP A 69 -5.31 13.00 23.19
N TYR A 70 -5.76 13.73 24.20
CA TYR A 70 -5.35 13.49 25.59
C TYR A 70 -5.74 12.09 26.06
N ILE A 71 -6.96 11.64 25.77
CA ILE A 71 -7.43 10.29 26.14
C ILE A 71 -6.58 9.21 25.46
N LEU A 72 -6.33 9.38 24.17
CA LEU A 72 -5.54 8.44 23.37
C LEU A 72 -4.06 8.40 23.77
N THR A 73 -3.52 9.41 24.46
CA THR A 73 -2.08 9.47 24.82
C THR A 73 -1.80 9.20 26.30
N ASN A 74 -2.84 9.11 27.12
CA ASN A 74 -2.69 8.95 28.56
C ASN A 74 -2.66 7.47 28.94
N GLU A 75 -1.51 7.03 29.46
CA GLU A 75 -1.22 5.63 29.80
C GLU A 75 -2.15 5.08 30.89
N ARG A 76 -2.87 5.96 31.60
CA ARG A 76 -3.81 5.58 32.66
C ARG A 76 -5.00 4.79 32.15
N TYR A 77 -5.38 4.98 30.90
CA TYR A 77 -6.50 4.23 30.32
C TYR A 77 -6.16 2.74 30.12
N SER A 78 -4.88 2.39 30.01
CA SER A 78 -4.39 0.99 30.06
C SER A 78 -3.89 0.56 31.45
N GLY A 79 -4.21 1.34 32.49
CA GLY A 79 -3.88 1.02 33.88
C GLY A 79 -2.47 1.42 34.31
N ASN A 80 -1.74 2.21 33.51
CA ASN A 80 -0.34 2.55 33.76
C ASN A 80 -0.14 4.05 34.03
N ALA A 81 1.02 4.47 34.51
CA ALA A 81 1.37 5.89 34.60
C ALA A 81 2.85 6.15 34.37
N LEU A 82 3.13 7.16 33.54
CA LEU A 82 4.46 7.74 33.43
C LEU A 82 4.56 9.01 34.29
N LEU A 83 5.29 8.91 35.40
CA LEU A 83 5.47 9.97 36.38
C LEU A 83 6.66 10.88 36.02
N ARG A 84 6.65 12.10 36.55
CA ARG A 84 7.73 13.10 36.42
C ARG A 84 7.98 13.56 34.97
N LYS A 85 6.91 13.70 34.18
CA LYS A 85 6.93 14.33 32.84
C LYS A 85 7.36 15.81 32.85
N ARG A 86 7.45 16.45 34.02
CA ARG A 86 7.95 17.82 34.25
C ARG A 86 8.84 17.86 35.49
N TYR A 87 9.77 18.80 35.54
CA TYR A 87 10.65 19.05 36.69
C TYR A 87 10.84 20.54 36.93
N THR A 88 11.16 20.91 38.17
CA THR A 88 11.50 22.29 38.55
C THR A 88 13.02 22.47 38.44
N THR A 89 13.47 23.58 37.85
CA THR A 89 14.89 23.92 37.76
C THR A 89 15.48 24.21 39.14
N ASP A 90 16.74 23.85 39.34
CA ASP A 90 17.44 24.11 40.59
C ASP A 90 17.93 25.58 40.68
N THR A 91 17.96 26.28 39.55
CA THR A 91 18.30 27.71 39.45
C THR A 91 17.14 28.60 39.88
N ILE A 92 17.44 29.71 40.56
CA ILE A 92 16.50 30.78 40.90
C ILE A 92 16.47 31.81 39.76
N PRO A 93 15.29 32.28 39.31
CA PRO A 93 13.95 31.86 39.74
C PRO A 93 13.60 30.45 39.24
N ARG A 94 12.94 29.67 40.11
CA ARG A 94 12.54 28.29 39.82
C ARG A 94 11.50 28.27 38.70
N LYS A 95 11.78 27.53 37.63
CA LYS A 95 10.86 27.35 36.49
C LYS A 95 10.50 25.89 36.33
N VAL A 96 9.23 25.60 36.01
CA VAL A 96 8.77 24.24 35.70
C VAL A 96 8.99 23.97 34.21
N LYS A 97 9.83 22.98 33.89
CA LYS A 97 10.15 22.56 32.51
C LYS A 97 9.63 21.16 32.23
N ARG A 98 9.39 20.85 30.94
CA ARG A 98 9.09 19.48 30.49
C ARG A 98 10.36 18.64 30.57
N ASN A 99 10.22 17.43 31.08
CA ASN A 99 11.31 16.47 31.17
C ASN A 99 11.45 15.75 29.83
N ARG A 100 12.55 15.99 29.13
CA ARG A 100 12.97 15.32 27.88
C ARG A 100 14.08 14.29 28.12
N GLY A 101 14.40 13.99 29.38
CA GLY A 101 15.47 13.07 29.77
C GLY A 101 16.41 13.65 30.82
N GLU A 102 16.28 14.93 31.18
CA GLU A 102 17.16 15.57 32.16
C GLU A 102 17.00 15.00 33.58
N ARG A 103 15.85 14.39 33.87
CA ARG A 103 15.63 13.64 35.12
C ARG A 103 14.98 12.28 34.80
N PRO A 104 15.22 11.22 35.60
CA PRO A 104 14.59 9.94 35.37
C PRO A 104 13.07 10.05 35.49
N MET A 105 12.36 9.68 34.43
CA MET A 105 10.92 9.45 34.43
C MET A 105 10.64 8.04 34.93
N CYS A 106 9.60 7.87 35.74
CA CYS A 106 9.28 6.60 36.37
C CYS A 106 7.98 6.06 35.78
N PHE A 107 8.06 4.91 35.11
CA PHE A 107 6.89 4.17 34.64
C PHE A 107 6.40 3.24 35.74
N VAL A 108 5.11 3.30 36.03
CA VAL A 108 4.44 2.47 37.04
C VAL A 108 3.33 1.71 36.34
N ALA A 109 3.45 0.38 36.28
CA ALA A 109 2.44 -0.49 35.73
C ALA A 109 1.33 -0.78 36.75
N GLY A 110 0.09 -0.98 36.28
CA GLY A 110 -1.02 -1.42 37.12
C GLY A 110 -1.38 -0.47 38.27
N ILE A 111 -1.25 0.84 38.06
CA ILE A 111 -1.51 1.88 39.08
C ILE A 111 -3.01 2.15 39.29
N ASN A 112 -3.84 1.83 38.30
CA ASN A 112 -5.29 1.96 38.34
C ASN A 112 -5.96 0.91 37.46
N GLU A 113 -7.26 0.73 37.64
CA GLU A 113 -8.06 -0.15 36.78
C GLU A 113 -8.02 0.33 35.32
N ALA A 114 -7.79 -0.60 34.39
CA ALA A 114 -7.66 -0.30 32.97
C ALA A 114 -9.05 -0.34 32.29
N VAL A 115 -9.36 0.69 31.49
CA VAL A 115 -10.59 0.72 30.66
C VAL A 115 -10.40 -0.02 29.34
N VAL A 116 -9.18 0.04 28.82
CA VAL A 116 -8.74 -0.64 27.59
C VAL A 116 -7.54 -1.52 27.90
N SER A 117 -7.34 -2.58 27.11
CA SER A 117 -6.16 -3.43 27.26
C SER A 117 -4.90 -2.68 26.86
N GLN A 118 -3.75 -3.14 27.37
CA GLN A 118 -2.44 -2.62 26.96
C GLN A 118 -2.25 -2.75 25.44
N GLU A 119 -2.70 -3.86 24.85
CA GLU A 119 -2.65 -4.10 23.41
C GLU A 119 -3.45 -3.05 22.60
N ILE A 120 -4.65 -2.69 23.05
CA ILE A 120 -5.46 -1.64 22.40
C ILE A 120 -4.76 -0.28 22.47
N PHE A 121 -4.18 0.04 23.65
CA PHE A 121 -3.43 1.27 23.84
C PHE A 121 -2.20 1.34 22.92
N ASP A 122 -1.45 0.25 22.82
CA ASP A 122 -0.26 0.17 22.00
C ASP A 122 -0.58 0.28 20.50
N LYS A 123 -1.63 -0.40 20.03
CA LYS A 123 -2.15 -0.24 18.65
C LYS A 123 -2.52 1.21 18.36
N ALA A 124 -3.15 1.90 19.31
CA ALA A 124 -3.50 3.31 19.15
C ALA A 124 -2.24 4.21 19.10
N GLN A 125 -1.22 3.94 19.92
CA GLN A 125 0.06 4.66 19.85
C GLN A 125 0.76 4.44 18.51
N GLU A 126 0.78 3.20 18.02
CA GLU A 126 1.40 2.86 16.75
C GLU A 126 0.70 3.57 15.58
N LEU A 127 -0.65 3.56 15.56
CA LEU A 127 -1.42 4.29 14.56
C LEU A 127 -1.17 5.80 14.64
N ARG A 128 -1.08 6.37 15.83
CA ARG A 128 -0.71 7.79 16.01
C ARG A 128 0.68 8.09 15.46
N LYS A 129 1.67 7.24 15.76
CA LYS A 129 3.03 7.37 15.25
C LYS A 129 3.04 7.31 13.73
N LYS A 130 2.36 6.32 13.14
CA LYS A 130 2.18 6.19 11.69
C LYS A 130 1.52 7.42 11.07
N ARG A 131 0.46 7.96 11.68
CA ARG A 131 -0.19 9.20 11.20
C ARG A 131 0.72 10.42 11.30
N TRP A 132 1.52 10.52 12.36
CA TRP A 132 2.51 11.58 12.53
C TRP A 132 3.61 11.48 11.47
N GLU A 133 4.15 10.27 11.27
CA GLU A 133 5.14 9.98 10.24
C GLU A 133 4.58 10.27 8.85
N ASN A 134 3.37 9.81 8.54
CA ASN A 134 2.69 10.08 7.26
C ASN A 134 2.36 11.56 7.06
N ARG A 135 2.21 12.35 8.13
CA ARG A 135 2.06 13.81 8.04
C ARG A 135 3.40 14.54 7.84
N LEU A 136 4.51 13.90 8.22
CA LEU A 136 5.88 14.36 7.96
C LEU A 136 6.43 13.89 6.61
N VAL A 137 5.92 12.78 6.10
CA VAL A 137 6.23 12.24 4.78
C VAL A 137 5.46 13.09 3.77
N ASP A 138 6.18 13.66 2.82
CA ASP A 138 5.59 14.38 1.70
C ASP A 138 4.44 13.54 1.10
N PRO A 139 3.23 14.08 0.90
CA PRO A 139 2.10 13.35 0.33
C PRO A 139 2.47 12.53 -0.92
N ASP A 140 3.44 13.00 -1.71
CA ASP A 140 3.91 12.33 -2.92
C ASP A 140 4.65 11.02 -2.63
N ILE A 141 5.41 10.95 -1.52
CA ILE A 141 6.13 9.73 -1.10
C ILE A 141 5.14 8.68 -0.58
N PHE A 142 4.09 9.12 0.14
CA PHE A 142 3.07 8.22 0.68
C PHE A 142 2.27 7.56 -0.45
N ILE A 143 1.80 8.35 -1.41
CA ILE A 143 1.03 7.86 -2.56
C ILE A 143 1.91 6.99 -3.45
N SER A 144 3.18 7.36 -3.66
CA SER A 144 4.14 6.52 -4.40
C SER A 144 4.28 5.13 -3.76
N ARG A 145 4.49 5.06 -2.44
CA ARG A 145 4.63 3.77 -1.73
C ARG A 145 3.36 2.94 -1.76
N GLN A 146 2.20 3.57 -1.62
CA GLN A 146 0.91 2.86 -1.63
C GLN A 146 0.57 2.34 -3.04
N ASN A 147 0.87 3.13 -4.07
CA ASN A 147 0.73 2.72 -5.48
C ASN A 147 1.70 1.60 -5.83
N GLU A 148 2.96 1.69 -5.38
CA GLU A 148 3.98 0.66 -5.59
C GLU A 148 3.57 -0.68 -4.94
N LEU A 149 3.02 -0.63 -3.71
CA LEU A 149 2.48 -1.82 -3.05
C LEU A 149 1.29 -2.44 -3.82
N ALA A 150 0.41 -1.59 -4.36
CA ALA A 150 -0.73 -2.04 -5.14
C ALA A 150 -0.31 -2.63 -6.50
N GLU A 151 0.70 -2.05 -7.15
CA GLU A 151 1.31 -2.59 -8.38
C GLU A 151 2.00 -3.93 -8.13
N GLN A 152 2.76 -4.05 -7.04
CA GLN A 152 3.37 -5.32 -6.63
C GLN A 152 2.30 -6.39 -6.39
N LEU A 153 1.19 -6.04 -5.74
CA LEU A 153 0.09 -6.98 -5.49
C LEU A 153 -0.59 -7.43 -6.80
N ARG A 154 -0.82 -6.50 -7.74
CA ARG A 154 -1.40 -6.83 -9.06
C ARG A 154 -0.46 -7.68 -9.90
N ALA A 155 0.84 -7.33 -9.92
CA ALA A 155 1.86 -8.09 -10.63
C ALA A 155 1.97 -9.52 -10.07
N ALA A 156 2.03 -9.66 -8.75
CA ALA A 156 2.07 -10.96 -8.08
C ALA A 156 0.81 -11.80 -8.37
N LYS A 157 -0.37 -11.19 -8.42
CA LYS A 157 -1.62 -11.88 -8.81
C LYS A 157 -1.58 -12.34 -10.27
N LEU A 158 -1.14 -11.50 -11.19
CA LEU A 158 -1.04 -11.82 -12.61
C LEU A 158 0.00 -12.92 -12.87
N GLU A 159 1.17 -12.84 -12.22
CA GLU A 159 2.19 -13.88 -12.31
C GLU A 159 1.68 -15.20 -11.76
N LYS A 160 0.98 -15.20 -10.61
CA LYS A 160 0.36 -16.40 -10.07
C LYS A 160 -0.66 -17.01 -11.04
N GLU A 161 -1.53 -16.20 -11.63
CA GLU A 161 -2.56 -16.69 -12.56
C GLU A 161 -1.95 -17.22 -13.87
N ARG A 162 -0.91 -16.56 -14.39
CA ARG A 162 -0.15 -17.05 -15.54
C ARG A 162 0.56 -18.36 -15.25
N PHE A 163 1.17 -18.48 -14.07
CA PHE A 163 1.85 -19.70 -13.65
C PHE A 163 0.84 -20.86 -13.52
N LEU A 164 -0.31 -20.60 -12.89
CA LEU A 164 -1.38 -21.59 -12.75
C LEU A 164 -1.89 -22.07 -14.11
N LYS A 165 -2.15 -21.14 -15.04
CA LYS A 165 -2.64 -21.47 -16.38
C LYS A 165 -1.59 -22.21 -17.23
N ALA A 166 -0.31 -21.82 -17.11
CA ALA A 166 0.78 -22.49 -17.81
C ALA A 166 1.04 -23.91 -17.27
N GLU A 167 0.94 -24.12 -15.95
CA GLU A 167 1.02 -25.46 -15.36
C GLU A 167 -0.16 -26.33 -15.82
N GLU A 168 -1.39 -25.81 -15.82
CA GLU A 168 -2.56 -26.56 -16.33
C GLU A 168 -2.39 -26.93 -17.82
N ASP A 169 -2.02 -25.98 -18.68
CA ASP A 169 -1.81 -26.22 -20.12
C ASP A 169 -0.67 -27.22 -20.39
N GLN A 170 0.45 -27.11 -19.66
CA GLN A 170 1.57 -28.06 -19.79
C GLN A 170 1.20 -29.46 -19.30
N THR A 171 0.45 -29.57 -18.20
CA THR A 171 0.05 -30.87 -17.66
C THR A 171 -0.91 -31.57 -18.62
N ILE A 172 -1.84 -30.82 -19.24
CA ILE A 172 -2.76 -31.35 -20.24
C ILE A 172 -1.99 -31.83 -21.48
N GLN A 173 -1.06 -31.01 -21.98
CA GLN A 173 -0.27 -31.36 -23.15
C GLN A 173 0.62 -32.59 -22.92
N GLN A 174 1.34 -32.65 -21.78
CA GLN A 174 2.18 -33.79 -21.41
C GLN A 174 1.36 -35.08 -21.25
N THR A 175 0.14 -34.99 -20.71
CA THR A 175 -0.73 -36.16 -20.55
C THR A 175 -1.23 -36.67 -21.90
N GLN A 176 -1.51 -35.78 -22.86
CA GLN A 176 -1.94 -36.16 -24.21
C GLN A 176 -0.80 -36.82 -25.00
N GLU A 177 0.39 -36.24 -24.97
CA GLU A 177 1.59 -36.81 -25.62
C GLU A 177 1.92 -38.21 -25.06
N LEU A 178 1.75 -38.41 -23.74
CA LEU A 178 1.96 -39.71 -23.09
C LEU A 178 0.88 -40.75 -23.46
N ILE A 179 -0.38 -40.33 -23.63
CA ILE A 179 -1.45 -41.22 -24.11
C ILE A 179 -1.18 -41.64 -25.57
N GLU A 180 -0.81 -40.70 -26.44
CA GLU A 180 -0.46 -41.02 -27.84
C GLU A 180 0.71 -42.00 -27.92
N ALA A 181 1.74 -41.82 -27.10
CA ALA A 181 2.89 -42.74 -27.05
C ALA A 181 2.51 -44.14 -26.57
N LEU A 182 1.56 -44.26 -25.63
CA LEU A 182 1.06 -45.55 -25.14
C LEU A 182 0.13 -46.24 -26.15
N GLU A 183 -0.69 -45.48 -26.89
CA GLU A 183 -1.61 -46.01 -27.92
C GLU A 183 -0.88 -46.41 -29.22
N ALA A 184 0.25 -45.78 -29.53
CA ALA A 184 1.09 -46.13 -30.69
C ALA A 184 2.02 -47.34 -30.42
N GLY A 185 2.15 -47.76 -29.16
CA GLY A 185 3.01 -48.88 -28.75
C GLY A 185 2.32 -50.24 -28.83
N PRO A 186 3.07 -51.35 -28.94
CA PRO A 186 2.51 -52.70 -28.86
C PRO A 186 1.98 -52.98 -27.45
N ASP A 187 0.87 -53.74 -27.33
CA ASP A 187 0.21 -54.05 -26.05
C ASP A 187 1.16 -54.64 -24.98
N PHE A 188 2.22 -55.34 -25.43
CA PHE A 188 3.29 -55.86 -24.58
C PHE A 188 4.65 -55.76 -25.31
N LEU A 189 5.70 -55.43 -24.57
CA LEU A 189 7.07 -55.38 -25.08
C LEU A 189 7.81 -56.69 -24.76
N ASP A 190 8.31 -57.37 -25.79
CA ASP A 190 9.01 -58.66 -25.66
C ASP A 190 10.49 -58.50 -25.23
N ALA A 191 11.00 -57.26 -25.23
CA ALA A 191 12.36 -56.89 -24.82
C ALA A 191 12.40 -55.43 -24.32
N PHE A 192 13.45 -55.09 -23.55
CA PHE A 192 13.62 -53.73 -23.02
C PHE A 192 14.00 -52.74 -24.14
N ASP A 193 13.21 -51.68 -24.29
CA ASP A 193 13.45 -50.59 -25.23
C ASP A 193 13.93 -49.32 -24.50
N GLY A 194 15.19 -48.96 -24.77
CA GLY A 194 15.83 -47.81 -24.15
C GLY A 194 15.44 -46.46 -24.77
N GLU A 195 14.86 -46.43 -25.98
CA GLU A 195 14.32 -45.20 -26.58
C GLU A 195 12.98 -44.85 -25.95
N LEU A 196 12.08 -45.83 -25.87
CA LEU A 196 10.78 -45.68 -25.21
C LEU A 196 10.93 -45.35 -23.71
N PHE A 197 11.88 -45.99 -23.02
CA PHE A 197 12.15 -45.71 -21.60
C PHE A 197 12.59 -44.25 -21.36
N ARG A 198 13.36 -43.66 -22.28
CA ARG A 198 13.78 -42.24 -22.18
C ARG A 198 12.64 -41.26 -22.41
N GLU A 199 11.64 -41.65 -23.18
CA GLU A 199 10.46 -40.85 -23.47
C GLU A 199 9.44 -40.89 -22.32
N LEU A 200 9.26 -42.06 -21.69
CA LEU A 200 8.29 -42.25 -20.60
C LEU A 200 8.80 -41.85 -19.20
N VAL A 201 10.11 -41.97 -18.95
CA VAL A 201 10.70 -41.68 -17.63
C VAL A 201 11.42 -40.34 -17.65
N ASP A 202 10.69 -39.28 -17.28
CA ASP A 202 11.18 -37.89 -17.30
C ASP A 202 12.29 -37.63 -16.26
N LYS A 203 12.25 -38.31 -15.09
CA LYS A 203 13.23 -38.07 -14.03
C LYS A 203 13.49 -39.27 -13.12
N ILE A 204 14.76 -39.65 -13.00
CA ILE A 204 15.27 -40.56 -11.98
C ILE A 204 16.01 -39.73 -10.92
N ILE A 205 15.58 -39.80 -9.66
CA ILE A 205 16.21 -39.06 -8.56
C ILE A 205 17.40 -39.85 -8.05
N VAL A 206 18.60 -39.25 -8.13
CA VAL A 206 19.86 -39.78 -7.58
C VAL A 206 20.35 -38.83 -6.49
N GLU A 207 20.54 -39.35 -5.27
CA GLU A 207 20.64 -38.57 -4.02
C GLU A 207 21.97 -37.79 -3.79
N SER A 208 22.96 -37.79 -4.69
CA SER A 208 24.20 -36.99 -4.47
C SER A 208 24.75 -36.33 -5.75
N ASN A 209 25.08 -35.02 -5.67
CA ASN A 209 25.17 -34.13 -6.84
C ASN A 209 26.34 -33.10 -6.80
N ASP A 210 27.54 -33.52 -6.41
CA ASP A 210 28.65 -32.57 -6.16
C ASP A 210 29.39 -32.08 -7.42
N ARG A 211 29.11 -32.60 -8.62
CA ARG A 211 29.95 -32.35 -9.81
C ARG A 211 29.41 -31.32 -10.81
N VAL A 212 28.16 -30.86 -10.67
CA VAL A 212 27.49 -30.01 -11.69
C VAL A 212 27.65 -28.51 -11.44
N GLN A 213 27.94 -28.09 -10.21
CA GLN A 213 27.97 -26.66 -9.83
C GLN A 213 29.21 -25.90 -10.34
N VAL A 214 30.32 -26.60 -10.59
CA VAL A 214 31.62 -25.98 -10.93
C VAL A 214 31.62 -25.28 -12.31
N ARG A 215 30.85 -25.77 -13.29
CA ARG A 215 30.91 -25.25 -14.68
C ARG A 215 30.11 -23.98 -14.94
N ARG A 216 29.21 -23.55 -14.05
CA ARG A 216 28.37 -22.35 -14.27
C ARG A 216 29.07 -21.04 -13.89
N GLN A 217 30.14 -21.09 -13.10
CA GLN A 217 30.83 -19.90 -12.59
C GLN A 217 31.87 -19.33 -13.58
N GLU A 218 32.27 -20.09 -14.60
CA GLU A 218 33.39 -19.73 -15.49
C GLU A 218 33.01 -18.86 -16.71
N ARG A 219 31.72 -18.51 -16.91
CA ARG A 219 31.22 -17.95 -18.20
C ARG A 219 30.62 -16.54 -18.20
N THR A 220 30.65 -15.77 -17.10
CA THR A 220 30.01 -14.45 -17.04
C THR A 220 30.95 -13.33 -16.61
N THR A 221 31.48 -12.57 -17.58
CA THR A 221 32.08 -11.24 -17.34
C THR A 221 30.99 -10.15 -17.29
N PRO A 222 30.88 -9.36 -16.21
CA PRO A 222 29.82 -8.36 -16.04
C PRO A 222 30.07 -7.05 -16.81
N CYS A 223 29.10 -6.65 -17.66
CA CYS A 223 29.06 -5.35 -18.34
C CYS A 223 28.62 -4.22 -17.36
N LYS A 224 29.38 -3.11 -17.30
CA LYS A 224 29.11 -1.93 -16.45
C LYS A 224 27.97 -1.07 -17.03
N LYS A 225 26.71 -1.47 -16.83
CA LYS A 225 25.52 -0.67 -17.23
C LYS A 225 25.18 0.39 -16.19
N SER A 226 24.85 1.62 -16.62
CA SER A 226 24.39 2.67 -15.70
C SER A 226 23.03 2.31 -15.05
N PRO A 227 22.68 2.91 -13.90
CA PRO A 227 21.39 2.64 -13.26
C PRO A 227 20.19 2.97 -14.16
N ALA A 228 20.26 4.07 -14.92
CA ALA A 228 19.23 4.44 -15.90
C ALA A 228 19.12 3.44 -17.06
N GLN A 229 20.23 2.92 -17.56
CA GLN A 229 20.24 1.87 -18.59
C GLN A 229 19.65 0.55 -18.10
N LYS A 230 19.82 0.22 -16.82
CA LYS A 230 19.17 -0.93 -16.20
C LYS A 230 17.65 -0.74 -16.16
N GLU A 231 17.18 0.45 -15.82
CA GLU A 231 15.74 0.76 -15.76
C GLU A 231 15.12 0.79 -17.16
N LEU A 232 15.80 1.42 -18.13
CA LEU A 232 15.39 1.44 -19.52
C LEU A 232 15.31 0.02 -20.13
N ARG A 233 16.23 -0.89 -19.74
CA ARG A 233 16.13 -2.32 -20.11
C ARG A 233 14.86 -2.98 -19.57
N LYS A 234 14.47 -2.68 -18.32
CA LYS A 234 13.23 -3.22 -17.74
C LYS A 234 12.01 -2.69 -18.49
N LEU A 235 11.98 -1.39 -18.76
CA LEU A 235 10.86 -0.72 -19.46
C LEU A 235 10.68 -1.20 -20.91
N CYS A 236 11.77 -1.59 -21.59
CA CYS A 236 11.76 -2.15 -22.94
C CYS A 236 11.56 -3.68 -23.01
N GLY A 237 11.63 -4.39 -21.89
CA GLY A 237 11.61 -5.87 -21.87
C GLY A 237 12.84 -6.55 -22.50
N GLY A 238 13.92 -5.79 -22.75
CA GLY A 238 15.10 -6.23 -23.49
C GLY A 238 16.19 -5.17 -23.48
N SER A 239 17.38 -5.45 -24.03
CA SER A 239 18.46 -4.43 -24.13
C SER A 239 18.27 -3.64 -25.43
N PRO A 240 17.75 -2.39 -25.38
CA PRO A 240 17.48 -1.67 -26.61
C PRO A 240 18.77 -1.07 -27.20
N PRO A 241 18.79 -0.76 -28.51
CA PRO A 241 19.90 -0.06 -29.16
C PRO A 241 20.18 1.33 -28.56
N ALA A 242 21.43 1.80 -28.66
CA ALA A 242 21.85 3.10 -28.11
C ALA A 242 21.12 4.32 -28.70
N TRP A 243 20.53 4.21 -29.90
CA TRP A 243 19.73 5.29 -30.48
C TRP A 243 18.37 5.45 -29.78
N VAL A 244 17.82 4.37 -29.20
CA VAL A 244 16.57 4.41 -28.42
C VAL A 244 16.76 5.25 -27.16
N GLU A 245 17.91 5.10 -26.49
CA GLU A 245 18.27 5.89 -25.31
C GLU A 245 18.25 7.40 -25.62
N ARG A 246 18.85 7.80 -26.75
CA ARG A 246 18.84 9.20 -27.23
C ARG A 246 17.44 9.71 -27.57
N GLN A 247 16.60 8.87 -28.16
CA GLN A 247 15.22 9.23 -28.49
C GLN A 247 14.35 9.42 -27.24
N VAL A 248 14.46 8.51 -26.27
CA VAL A 248 13.75 8.61 -24.99
C VAL A 248 14.21 9.87 -24.23
N LEU A 249 15.51 10.15 -24.20
CA LEU A 249 16.05 11.37 -23.60
C LEU A 249 15.46 12.63 -24.25
N GLY A 250 15.41 12.69 -25.58
CA GLY A 250 14.82 13.81 -26.31
C GLY A 250 13.31 13.97 -26.09
N LEU A 251 12.57 12.87 -25.93
CA LEU A 251 11.15 12.90 -25.57
C LEU A 251 10.94 13.48 -24.17
N LEU A 252 11.69 12.99 -23.18
CA LEU A 252 11.57 13.45 -21.80
C LEU A 252 12.01 14.91 -21.65
N ASN A 253 13.11 15.33 -22.28
CA ASN A 253 13.55 16.73 -22.26
C ASN A 253 12.51 17.69 -22.89
N ARG A 254 11.76 17.25 -23.91
CA ARG A 254 10.65 18.03 -24.46
C ARG A 254 9.49 18.18 -23.47
N LEU A 255 9.22 17.16 -22.64
CA LEU A 255 8.23 17.27 -21.56
C LEU A 255 8.71 18.13 -20.39
N ILE A 256 10.01 18.12 -20.08
CA ILE A 256 10.61 19.02 -19.09
C ILE A 256 10.41 20.48 -19.52
N GLN A 257 10.67 20.78 -20.80
CA GLN A 257 10.51 22.13 -21.35
C GLN A 257 9.04 22.54 -21.51
N HIS A 258 8.16 21.58 -21.83
CA HIS A 258 6.73 21.80 -22.09
C HIS A 258 5.85 20.80 -21.33
N PRO A 259 5.73 20.92 -19.98
CA PRO A 259 4.92 20.00 -19.17
C PRO A 259 3.42 20.02 -19.55
N GLU A 260 2.93 21.11 -20.12
CA GLU A 260 1.57 21.27 -20.63
C GLU A 260 1.16 20.23 -21.69
N ARG A 261 2.16 19.62 -22.36
CA ARG A 261 1.92 18.55 -23.34
C ARG A 261 1.44 17.24 -22.71
N ILE A 262 1.59 17.10 -21.39
CA ILE A 262 1.05 15.96 -20.65
C ILE A 262 -0.44 16.21 -20.44
N THR A 263 -1.30 15.48 -21.15
CA THR A 263 -2.75 15.67 -21.13
C THR A 263 -3.43 14.45 -20.52
N CYS A 264 -4.52 14.66 -19.79
CA CYS A 264 -5.36 13.55 -19.36
C CYS A 264 -5.98 12.93 -20.61
N PRO A 265 -5.73 11.64 -20.91
CA PRO A 265 -6.46 10.98 -21.99
C PRO A 265 -7.96 11.09 -21.69
N VAL A 266 -8.74 11.42 -22.72
CA VAL A 266 -10.20 11.56 -22.60
C VAL A 266 -10.75 10.20 -22.17
N LEU A 267 -11.38 10.15 -21.00
CA LEU A 267 -12.20 9.00 -20.60
C LEU A 267 -13.34 8.92 -21.62
N GLU A 268 -13.55 7.76 -22.24
CA GLU A 268 -14.71 7.57 -23.11
C GLU A 268 -15.97 7.94 -22.33
N ASP A 269 -16.70 8.98 -22.79
CA ASP A 269 -17.91 9.49 -22.13
C ASP A 269 -19.03 8.43 -22.06
N GLU A 270 -18.92 7.36 -22.84
CA GLU A 270 -19.86 6.25 -22.85
C GLU A 270 -19.58 5.27 -21.71
N PRO A 271 -20.48 5.13 -20.72
CA PRO A 271 -20.32 4.10 -19.71
C PRO A 271 -20.33 2.70 -20.37
N PRO A 272 -19.52 1.75 -19.89
CA PRO A 272 -19.46 0.41 -20.42
C PRO A 272 -20.86 -0.21 -20.58
N PRO A 273 -21.08 -1.08 -21.60
CA PRO A 273 -22.38 -1.68 -21.87
C PRO A 273 -22.96 -2.42 -20.64
N GLU A 274 -22.09 -2.93 -19.77
CA GLU A 274 -22.44 -3.56 -18.49
C GLU A 274 -23.06 -2.56 -17.50
N VAL A 275 -22.48 -1.35 -17.39
CA VAL A 275 -23.00 -0.27 -16.53
C VAL A 275 -24.37 0.20 -17.04
N LYS A 276 -24.53 0.35 -18.36
CA LYS A 276 -25.83 0.68 -18.99
C LYS A 276 -26.90 -0.38 -18.67
N LYS A 277 -26.53 -1.67 -18.77
CA LYS A 277 -27.43 -2.80 -18.47
C LYS A 277 -27.84 -2.85 -17.00
N LEU A 278 -26.88 -2.67 -16.08
CA LEU A 278 -27.14 -2.67 -14.64
C LEU A 278 -27.99 -1.47 -14.22
N ARG A 279 -27.75 -0.29 -14.81
CA ARG A 279 -28.54 0.91 -14.56
C ARG A 279 -30.00 0.73 -14.97
N ARG A 280 -30.25 0.19 -16.17
CA ARG A 280 -31.60 -0.16 -16.62
C ARG A 280 -32.27 -1.17 -15.69
N GLY A 281 -31.55 -2.21 -15.25
CA GLY A 281 -32.08 -3.20 -14.32
C GLY A 281 -32.43 -2.62 -12.95
N LEU A 282 -31.61 -1.68 -12.44
CA LEU A 282 -31.91 -0.95 -11.21
C LEU A 282 -33.15 -0.07 -11.37
N ASP A 283 -33.25 0.66 -12.48
CA ASP A 283 -34.41 1.51 -12.79
C ASP A 283 -35.69 0.67 -12.88
N GLU A 284 -35.65 -0.50 -13.53
CA GLU A 284 -36.80 -1.43 -13.63
C GLU A 284 -37.30 -1.92 -12.25
N LEU A 285 -36.39 -2.22 -11.31
CA LEU A 285 -36.76 -2.64 -9.96
C LEU A 285 -37.37 -1.50 -9.13
N LEU A 286 -36.85 -0.30 -9.27
CA LEU A 286 -37.37 0.88 -8.56
C LEU A 286 -38.79 1.26 -9.02
N HIS A 287 -39.16 0.94 -10.26
CA HIS A 287 -40.48 1.26 -10.83
C HIS A 287 -41.54 0.16 -10.63
N ARG A 288 -41.22 -0.98 -10.00
CA ARG A 288 -42.18 -2.05 -9.69
C ARG A 288 -42.43 -2.17 -8.18
N PRO A 289 -43.55 -1.62 -7.66
CA PRO A 289 -43.95 -1.90 -6.28
C PRO A 289 -44.58 -3.30 -6.13
N PRO A 290 -44.32 -4.02 -5.02
CA PRO A 290 -43.41 -3.67 -3.94
C PRO A 290 -41.94 -3.83 -4.37
N VAL A 291 -41.11 -2.85 -4.01
CA VAL A 291 -39.68 -2.83 -4.36
C VAL A 291 -38.95 -3.88 -3.54
N ASP A 292 -38.19 -4.75 -4.21
CA ASP A 292 -37.27 -5.66 -3.54
C ASP A 292 -36.03 -4.88 -3.08
N GLU A 293 -36.01 -4.50 -1.80
CA GLU A 293 -34.92 -3.72 -1.19
C GLU A 293 -33.56 -4.42 -1.27
N VAL A 294 -33.52 -5.75 -1.16
CA VAL A 294 -32.27 -6.52 -1.13
C VAL A 294 -31.65 -6.55 -2.51
N GLN A 295 -32.45 -6.86 -3.53
CA GLN A 295 -31.99 -6.93 -4.92
C GLN A 295 -31.62 -5.54 -5.46
N THR A 296 -32.41 -4.52 -5.11
CA THR A 296 -32.15 -3.11 -5.48
C THR A 296 -30.82 -2.63 -4.89
N ARG A 297 -30.58 -2.92 -3.59
CA ARG A 297 -29.34 -2.54 -2.91
C ARG A 297 -28.12 -3.23 -3.52
N ASP A 298 -28.22 -4.51 -3.86
CA ASP A 298 -27.12 -5.28 -4.45
C ASP A 298 -26.76 -4.80 -5.87
N LEU A 299 -27.75 -4.45 -6.68
CA LEU A 299 -27.51 -3.83 -8.00
C LEU A 299 -26.90 -2.42 -7.87
N ALA A 300 -27.37 -1.62 -6.91
CA ALA A 300 -26.80 -0.30 -6.65
C ALA A 300 -25.32 -0.38 -6.24
N PHE A 301 -24.97 -1.32 -5.35
CA PHE A 301 -23.56 -1.53 -4.97
C PHE A 301 -22.70 -2.02 -6.12
N ARG A 302 -23.18 -2.95 -6.95
CA ARG A 302 -22.44 -3.41 -8.14
C ARG A 302 -22.22 -2.28 -9.15
N LEU A 303 -23.22 -1.41 -9.34
CA LEU A 303 -23.11 -0.24 -10.21
C LEU A 303 -22.09 0.75 -9.66
N ALA A 304 -22.13 1.03 -8.36
CA ALA A 304 -21.16 1.91 -7.69
C ALA A 304 -19.73 1.37 -7.78
N ASP A 305 -19.53 0.06 -7.58
CA ASP A 305 -18.22 -0.58 -7.69
C ASP A 305 -17.64 -0.45 -9.11
N LEU A 306 -18.45 -0.72 -10.15
CA LEU A 306 -18.02 -0.54 -11.54
C LEU A 306 -17.70 0.93 -11.88
N GLN A 307 -18.49 1.87 -11.38
CA GLN A 307 -18.24 3.30 -11.60
C GLN A 307 -16.98 3.79 -10.89
N LEU A 308 -16.75 3.36 -9.65
CA LEU A 308 -15.55 3.72 -8.89
C LEU A 308 -14.30 3.09 -9.50
N ASN A 309 -14.38 1.84 -9.98
CA ASN A 309 -13.28 1.16 -10.66
C ASN A 309 -12.98 1.75 -12.04
N ALA A 310 -13.95 2.40 -12.68
CA ALA A 310 -13.77 3.11 -13.95
C ALA A 310 -13.10 4.49 -13.80
N ILE A 311 -13.10 5.08 -12.61
CA ILE A 311 -12.29 6.27 -12.31
C ILE A 311 -10.84 5.80 -12.20
N GLY A 312 -10.13 5.83 -13.32
CA GLY A 312 -8.72 5.48 -13.33
C GLY A 312 -7.84 6.60 -12.73
N PRO A 313 -6.54 6.32 -12.54
CA PRO A 313 -5.61 7.26 -11.93
C PRO A 313 -5.19 8.40 -12.87
N GLU A 314 -5.75 8.51 -14.08
CA GLU A 314 -5.23 9.33 -15.17
C GLU A 314 -5.24 10.83 -14.85
N GLU A 315 -6.30 11.35 -14.23
CA GLU A 315 -6.37 12.77 -13.84
C GLU A 315 -5.30 13.12 -12.81
N TYR A 316 -5.19 12.29 -11.77
CA TYR A 316 -4.19 12.45 -10.72
C TYR A 316 -2.77 12.32 -11.27
N GLU A 317 -2.50 11.26 -12.03
CA GLU A 317 -1.20 10.99 -12.64
C GLU A 317 -0.81 12.09 -13.63
N THR A 318 -1.75 12.67 -14.38
CA THR A 318 -1.48 13.81 -15.27
C THR A 318 -0.96 15.02 -14.48
N LEU A 319 -1.61 15.38 -13.37
CA LEU A 319 -1.16 16.50 -12.54
C LEU A 319 0.17 16.20 -11.85
N ARG A 320 0.35 14.98 -11.35
CA ARG A 320 1.60 14.52 -10.73
C ARG A 320 2.76 14.57 -11.71
N LEU A 321 2.59 14.02 -12.91
CA LEU A 321 3.62 14.05 -13.95
C LEU A 321 3.97 15.49 -14.35
N ARG A 322 2.98 16.39 -14.50
CA ARG A 322 3.27 17.81 -14.78
C ARG A 322 4.18 18.44 -13.71
N ARG A 323 3.87 18.23 -12.43
CA ARG A 323 4.70 18.72 -11.32
C ARG A 323 6.09 18.08 -11.32
N LEU A 324 6.14 16.77 -11.58
CA LEU A 324 7.40 16.04 -11.70
C LEU A 324 8.27 16.70 -12.77
N PHE A 325 7.80 16.83 -14.02
CA PHE A 325 8.60 17.41 -15.10
C PHE A 325 8.96 18.89 -14.89
N GLN A 326 8.12 19.68 -14.21
CA GLN A 326 8.43 21.06 -13.83
C GLN A 326 9.60 21.19 -12.84
N GLY A 327 9.81 20.17 -11.99
CA GLY A 327 10.89 20.15 -11.00
C GLY A 327 12.26 19.78 -11.56
N TRP A 328 12.34 19.37 -12.83
CA TRP A 328 13.58 18.91 -13.47
C TRP A 328 14.15 19.95 -14.43
N ALA A 329 15.48 20.01 -14.53
CA ALA A 329 16.16 20.71 -15.61
C ALA A 329 16.43 19.75 -16.78
N PRO A 330 16.56 20.23 -18.03
CA PRO A 330 16.90 19.38 -19.17
C PRO A 330 18.16 18.55 -18.88
N MET A 331 18.07 17.24 -19.14
CA MET A 331 19.11 16.28 -18.78
C MET A 331 20.06 16.03 -19.96
N ALA A 332 21.35 15.85 -19.67
CA ALA A 332 22.36 15.46 -20.67
C ALA A 332 22.40 13.93 -20.90
N GLU A 333 22.06 13.15 -19.86
CA GLU A 333 21.94 11.70 -19.88
C GLU A 333 20.63 11.29 -19.20
N LEU A 334 20.16 10.06 -19.41
CA LEU A 334 18.94 9.60 -18.77
C LEU A 334 19.15 9.39 -17.28
N GLU A 335 18.19 9.87 -16.49
CA GLU A 335 18.16 9.69 -15.04
C GLU A 335 17.20 8.56 -14.66
N GLN A 336 17.68 7.64 -13.82
CA GLN A 336 16.91 6.47 -13.40
C GLN A 336 15.59 6.88 -12.75
N GLU A 337 15.65 7.90 -11.89
CA GLU A 337 14.51 8.36 -11.10
C GLU A 337 13.39 8.88 -11.99
N LEU A 338 13.71 9.75 -12.96
CA LEU A 338 12.71 10.31 -13.85
C LEU A 338 12.08 9.22 -14.73
N LEU A 339 12.88 8.28 -15.26
CA LEU A 339 12.37 7.14 -16.03
C LEU A 339 11.40 6.29 -15.21
N HIS A 340 11.81 5.92 -13.99
CA HIS A 340 11.03 5.08 -13.10
C HIS A 340 9.71 5.76 -12.68
N GLN A 341 9.75 7.07 -12.41
CA GLN A 341 8.60 7.82 -11.95
C GLN A 341 7.61 8.20 -13.06
N SER A 342 8.08 8.42 -14.30
CA SER A 342 7.26 8.96 -15.39
C SER A 342 6.81 7.95 -16.45
N VAL A 343 7.63 6.92 -16.72
CA VAL A 343 7.40 5.99 -17.83
C VAL A 343 6.83 4.66 -17.33
N ARG A 344 5.74 4.22 -17.96
CA ARG A 344 5.11 2.91 -17.71
C ARG A 344 5.72 1.81 -18.57
N ARG A 345 5.94 2.09 -19.86
CA ARG A 345 6.50 1.13 -20.83
C ARG A 345 7.14 1.86 -22.00
N ILE A 346 8.17 1.25 -22.58
CA ILE A 346 8.76 1.71 -23.84
C ILE A 346 8.64 0.57 -24.85
N ALA A 347 8.13 0.85 -26.04
CA ALA A 347 8.09 -0.11 -27.13
C ALA A 347 8.83 0.45 -28.35
N VAL A 348 9.41 -0.45 -29.13
CA VAL A 348 10.15 -0.12 -30.35
C VAL A 348 9.57 -0.95 -31.47
N SER A 349 8.95 -0.31 -32.45
CA SER A 349 8.35 -0.96 -33.62
C SER A 349 8.72 -0.17 -34.87
N ASN A 350 9.17 -0.86 -35.93
CA ASN A 350 9.47 -0.27 -37.23
C ASN A 350 10.38 0.99 -37.20
N GLY A 351 11.35 1.03 -36.28
CA GLY A 351 12.26 2.17 -36.11
C GLY A 351 11.68 3.37 -35.35
N THR A 352 10.45 3.26 -34.84
CA THR A 352 9.77 4.27 -34.01
C THR A 352 9.83 3.86 -32.55
N VAL A 353 10.08 4.82 -31.66
CA VAL A 353 10.05 4.61 -30.20
C VAL A 353 8.74 5.15 -29.66
N THR A 354 7.96 4.31 -29.01
CA THR A 354 6.74 4.71 -28.30
C THR A 354 6.97 4.64 -26.80
N VAL A 355 6.77 5.77 -26.13
CA VAL A 355 6.87 5.91 -24.67
C VAL A 355 5.46 6.04 -24.11
N LEU A 356 5.04 5.05 -23.34
CA LEU A 356 3.79 5.07 -22.59
C LEU A 356 4.07 5.64 -21.20
N LEU A 357 3.46 6.78 -20.87
CA LEU A 357 3.57 7.40 -19.55
C LEU A 357 2.65 6.73 -18.52
N LYS A 358 2.87 6.99 -17.23
CA LYS A 358 2.04 6.45 -16.14
C LYS A 358 0.59 6.96 -16.12
N ASN A 359 0.29 8.06 -16.80
CA ASN A 359 -1.08 8.54 -17.04
C ASN A 359 -1.74 7.94 -18.30
N ASN A 360 -1.19 6.85 -18.86
CA ASN A 360 -1.66 6.19 -20.08
C ASN A 360 -1.57 7.03 -21.36
N GLN A 361 -0.88 8.18 -21.33
CA GLN A 361 -0.58 8.94 -22.53
C GLN A 361 0.59 8.31 -23.30
N THR A 362 0.44 8.17 -24.62
CA THR A 362 1.50 7.67 -25.51
C THR A 362 2.20 8.83 -26.21
N LEU A 363 3.53 8.75 -26.26
CA LEU A 363 4.39 9.70 -26.97
C LEU A 363 5.25 8.98 -28.00
N GLU A 364 5.32 9.53 -29.21
CA GLU A 364 6.09 8.93 -30.30
C GLU A 364 7.38 9.73 -30.57
N GLY A 365 8.51 9.01 -30.62
CA GLY A 365 9.80 9.51 -31.06
C GLY A 365 9.95 9.30 -32.56
N GLY A 366 10.38 10.34 -33.28
CA GLY A 366 10.45 10.33 -34.75
C GLY A 366 11.41 9.27 -35.32
N HIS A 367 11.20 8.93 -36.60
CA HIS A 367 12.02 7.97 -37.33
C HIS A 367 13.50 8.41 -37.39
N TYR A 368 14.40 7.50 -37.04
CA TYR A 368 15.80 7.57 -37.49
C TYR A 368 15.84 7.06 -38.93
N THR A 369 16.07 7.95 -39.90
CA THR A 369 16.58 7.58 -41.24
C THR A 369 18.08 7.44 -41.19
#